data_AF-A0A2I2FEK4-F1
#
_entry.id   AF-A0A2I2FEK4-F1
#
_cell.length_a   1.000
_cell.length_b   1.000
_cell.length_c   1.000
_cell.angle_alpha   90.00
_cell.angle_beta   90.00
_cell.angle_gamma   90.00
#
_symmetry.space_group_name_H-M   'P 1'
#
loop_
_entity.id
_entity.type
_entity.pdbx_description
1 polymer ?
#
loop_
_entity_poly.entity_id
_entity_poly.type
_entity_poly.pdbx_seq_one_letter_code
_entity_poly.pdbx_strand_id
1 'polypeptide(L)'
;MSSSTAFRPARRTPRQRRVSGFGLLLSLLIVYLIYRNVGDSDDATHQIVLRNENQHVFPPAYAPPTATATTPPNTNTNTNTRAHYYNAKKPQQPSCSSLPAMDDILVVLKTGVTEARDKVPVHLETTLRCIPHYVIFSDTDEHIGEAQTYDVLRDMPLALRETLPEFDLYNRVRATGRGGLTDTDLTQDVNSNFGKQNNPGWKLDKWKFLPMVNRTRAAMPHAKWYVFMEADTYPVWANLVTWLAQFDPQRPYYLGNQMQIGDVLFGHGGSGFVLSQAALAAADDLWQSNVARWDEFTAGQWAGDCVLGQLLNEAGVSLLWAWPHLQREPPGEFDYFNEGYGKKPWCYAPVAFHHLTPEEVRELAEFEQRWRAAGNSRLLYADVFQNLVKGKMSGIRQDWDSHGEAGPEDAPVEEAISMVECRSLCVSDAKCVQYVFAEGRCWTSPMPKLGSPREGFTSGWLSDRVGAVADLERSCRRASWVLD
;
A
#
# COMPACT_ATOMS: atom_id res chain seq x y z
N MET A 1 -23.93 22.59 101.82
CA MET A 1 -24.31 21.25 101.31
C MET A 1 -25.17 21.51 100.08
N SER A 2 -24.87 21.17 98.84
CA SER A 2 -23.81 20.37 98.19
C SER A 2 -23.83 20.86 96.73
N SER A 3 -22.71 21.34 96.20
CA SER A 3 -21.83 20.61 95.27
C SER A 3 -21.97 21.10 93.83
N SER A 4 -20.87 21.69 93.39
CA SER A 4 -20.51 22.15 92.06
C SER A 4 -20.23 20.97 91.12
N THR A 5 -20.58 21.09 89.84
CA THR A 5 -19.79 20.51 88.74
C THR A 5 -20.10 21.20 87.42
N ALA A 6 -19.11 21.94 86.91
CA ALA A 6 -19.08 22.52 85.58
C ALA A 6 -18.60 21.51 84.53
N PHE A 7 -19.28 21.46 83.39
CA PHE A 7 -18.91 20.63 82.23
C PHE A 7 -17.87 21.37 81.36
N ARG A 8 -16.72 20.73 81.11
CA ARG A 8 -15.66 21.20 80.18
C ARG A 8 -15.99 20.78 78.73
N PRO A 9 -15.63 21.58 77.71
CA PRO A 9 -15.66 21.14 76.31
C PRO A 9 -14.39 20.36 75.93
N ALA A 10 -14.55 19.28 75.17
CA ALA A 10 -13.47 18.42 74.71
C ALA A 10 -12.73 19.02 73.50
N ARG A 11 -11.40 19.18 73.61
CA ARG A 11 -10.50 19.41 72.47
C ARG A 11 -10.25 18.09 71.73
N ARG A 12 -10.52 18.05 70.42
CA ARG A 12 -10.05 16.98 69.51
C ARG A 12 -8.76 17.44 68.82
N THR A 13 -7.68 16.69 69.01
CA THR A 13 -6.43 16.78 68.24
C THR A 13 -6.50 15.87 67.00
N PRO A 14 -5.93 16.24 65.84
CA PRO A 14 -5.96 15.41 64.64
C PRO A 14 -4.91 14.28 64.73
N ARG A 15 -5.34 13.06 64.38
CA ARG A 15 -4.50 11.85 64.37
C ARG A 15 -3.93 11.67 62.96
N GLN A 16 -2.63 11.91 62.77
CA GLN A 16 -1.90 11.54 61.56
C GLN A 16 -1.95 10.00 61.38
N ARG A 17 -2.57 9.53 60.29
CA ARG A 17 -2.45 8.13 59.85
C ARG A 17 -1.22 8.01 58.94
N ARG A 18 -0.18 7.34 59.42
CA ARG A 18 0.90 6.79 58.58
C ARG A 18 0.29 5.69 57.71
N VAL A 19 0.31 5.86 56.40
CA VAL A 19 -0.01 4.79 55.44
C VAL A 19 1.22 3.90 55.33
N SER A 20 1.05 2.62 55.67
CA SER A 20 2.10 1.61 55.65
C SER A 20 2.44 1.23 54.20
N GLY A 21 3.72 1.32 53.82
CA GLY A 21 4.26 1.00 52.50
C GLY A 21 4.20 -0.49 52.09
N PHE A 22 3.46 -1.31 52.83
CA PHE A 22 3.26 -2.74 52.51
C PHE A 22 2.17 -2.98 51.46
N GLY A 23 1.21 -2.05 51.30
CA GLY A 23 0.13 -2.20 50.31
C GLY A 23 0.60 -2.08 48.86
N LEU A 24 1.49 -1.14 48.57
CA LEU A 24 1.97 -0.84 47.21
C LEU A 24 2.86 -1.95 46.63
N LEU A 25 3.67 -2.61 47.48
CA LEU A 25 4.51 -3.73 47.07
C LEU A 25 3.69 -4.98 46.74
N LEU A 26 2.59 -5.22 47.46
CA LEU A 26 1.70 -6.36 47.18
C LEU A 26 0.90 -6.13 45.89
N SER A 27 0.47 -4.90 45.59
CA SER A 27 -0.18 -4.54 44.33
C SER A 27 0.73 -4.72 43.12
N LEU A 28 2.00 -4.28 43.23
CA LEU A 28 2.98 -4.44 42.17
C LEU A 28 3.37 -5.90 41.95
N LEU A 29 3.42 -6.72 43.00
CA LEU A 29 3.70 -8.15 42.87
C LEU A 29 2.54 -8.90 42.18
N ILE A 30 1.29 -8.53 42.47
CA ILE A 30 0.11 -9.13 41.82
C ILE A 30 0.04 -8.72 40.34
N VAL A 31 0.31 -7.45 40.01
CA VAL A 31 0.39 -7.00 38.60
C VAL A 31 1.55 -7.69 37.86
N TYR A 32 2.71 -7.85 38.50
CA TYR A 32 3.85 -8.58 37.92
C TYR A 32 3.55 -10.06 37.70
N LEU A 33 2.84 -10.73 38.63
CA LEU A 33 2.46 -12.14 38.51
C LEU A 33 1.35 -12.36 37.47
N ILE A 34 0.41 -11.42 37.33
CA ILE A 34 -0.59 -11.44 36.24
C ILE A 34 0.11 -11.24 34.90
N TYR A 35 1.07 -10.31 34.81
CA TYR A 35 1.83 -10.07 33.58
C TYR A 35 2.73 -11.26 33.20
N ARG A 36 3.22 -12.03 34.18
CA ARG A 36 4.07 -13.20 33.94
C ARG A 36 3.30 -14.49 33.65
N ASN A 37 2.07 -14.64 34.17
CA ASN A 37 1.21 -15.81 33.92
C ASN A 37 0.30 -15.68 32.69
N VAL A 38 0.32 -14.56 31.98
CA VAL A 38 -0.32 -14.41 30.65
C VAL A 38 0.63 -14.82 29.51
N GLY A 39 1.89 -15.17 29.82
CA GLY A 39 2.88 -15.64 28.85
C GLY A 39 3.48 -16.99 29.24
N ASP A 40 2.66 -18.04 29.27
CA ASP A 40 3.10 -19.42 29.00
C ASP A 40 1.88 -20.37 29.03
N SER A 41 1.31 -20.65 27.86
CA SER A 41 0.63 -21.91 27.57
C SER A 41 0.46 -22.09 26.05
N ASP A 42 1.33 -22.96 25.53
CA ASP A 42 1.17 -23.90 24.42
C ASP A 42 1.15 -23.41 22.96
N ASP A 43 2.35 -23.60 22.39
CA ASP A 43 2.72 -23.99 21.04
C ASP A 43 1.72 -24.96 20.37
N ALA A 44 0.94 -24.43 19.42
CA ALA A 44 0.39 -25.18 18.31
C ALA A 44 0.24 -24.22 17.13
N THR A 45 0.93 -24.52 16.03
CA THR A 45 0.78 -23.88 14.71
C THR A 45 -0.68 -23.81 14.28
N HIS A 46 -1.36 -22.72 14.61
CA HIS A 46 -2.62 -22.35 13.99
C HIS A 46 -2.32 -21.49 12.76
N GLN A 47 -2.26 -22.14 11.60
CA GLN A 47 -2.63 -21.47 10.37
C GLN A 47 -4.06 -20.95 10.55
N ILE A 48 -4.21 -19.63 10.64
CA ILE A 48 -5.52 -19.00 10.50
C ILE A 48 -5.87 -19.11 9.01
N VAL A 49 -6.46 -20.25 8.65
CA VAL A 49 -7.25 -20.38 7.44
C VAL A 49 -8.52 -19.58 7.72
N LEU A 50 -8.64 -18.40 7.13
CA LEU A 50 -9.94 -17.75 6.97
C LEU A 50 -10.77 -18.63 6.02
N ARG A 51 -11.40 -19.67 6.57
CA ARG A 51 -12.47 -20.41 5.88
C ARG A 51 -13.66 -19.46 5.77
N ASN A 52 -13.75 -18.79 4.63
CA ASN A 52 -15.00 -18.20 4.20
C ASN A 52 -15.92 -19.35 3.77
N GLU A 53 -16.71 -19.88 4.70
CA GLU A 53 -17.84 -20.75 4.39
C GLU A 53 -18.99 -19.90 3.84
N ASN A 54 -18.82 -19.47 2.59
CA ASN A 54 -19.90 -19.10 1.69
C ASN A 54 -19.50 -19.57 0.29
N GLN A 55 -19.68 -20.87 0.05
CA GLN A 55 -19.72 -21.42 -1.30
C GLN A 55 -20.92 -20.82 -2.04
N HIS A 56 -20.71 -19.69 -2.68
CA HIS A 56 -21.58 -19.25 -3.75
C HIS A 56 -21.00 -19.74 -5.08
N VAL A 57 -21.73 -20.70 -5.62
CA VAL A 57 -21.57 -21.34 -6.92
C VAL A 57 -21.42 -20.26 -8.00
N PHE A 58 -20.26 -20.20 -8.63
CA PHE A 58 -20.08 -19.50 -9.90
C PHE A 58 -21.11 -20.03 -10.91
N PRO A 59 -21.79 -19.19 -11.72
CA PRO A 59 -22.59 -19.69 -12.82
C PRO A 59 -21.70 -20.53 -13.76
N PRO A 60 -22.22 -21.64 -14.32
CA PRO A 60 -21.41 -22.56 -15.10
C PRO A 60 -20.78 -21.86 -16.29
N ALA A 61 -19.50 -22.14 -16.51
CA ALA A 61 -18.73 -21.76 -17.68
C ALA A 61 -19.51 -22.09 -18.97
N TYR A 62 -19.57 -21.12 -19.87
CA TYR A 62 -20.13 -21.30 -21.21
C TYR A 62 -19.26 -22.33 -21.95
N ALA A 63 -19.84 -23.48 -22.29
CA ALA A 63 -19.15 -24.52 -23.04
C ALA A 63 -18.89 -24.04 -24.48
N PRO A 64 -17.63 -23.98 -24.96
CA PRO A 64 -17.34 -23.59 -26.34
C PRO A 64 -17.70 -24.72 -27.32
N PRO A 65 -18.17 -24.40 -28.54
CA PRO A 65 -18.36 -25.41 -29.58
C PRO A 65 -17.01 -25.96 -30.07
N THR A 66 -16.97 -27.27 -30.25
CA THR A 66 -15.86 -28.04 -30.81
C THR A 66 -15.48 -27.52 -32.20
N ALA A 67 -14.37 -26.79 -32.30
CA ALA A 67 -13.80 -26.37 -33.59
C ALA A 67 -12.58 -27.24 -33.91
N THR A 68 -12.71 -28.00 -35.00
CA THR A 68 -11.69 -28.84 -35.64
C THR A 68 -10.43 -28.04 -35.97
N ALA A 69 -9.29 -28.55 -35.50
CA ALA A 69 -7.96 -28.02 -35.76
C ALA A 69 -7.65 -27.99 -37.27
N THR A 70 -7.33 -26.80 -37.78
CA THR A 70 -6.64 -26.64 -39.06
C THR A 70 -5.45 -25.72 -38.82
N THR A 71 -4.25 -26.27 -38.91
CA THR A 71 -2.96 -25.56 -38.77
C THR A 71 -2.80 -24.45 -39.82
N PRO A 72 -2.50 -23.20 -39.43
CA PRO A 72 -1.95 -22.21 -40.35
C PRO A 72 -0.41 -22.22 -40.34
N PRO A 73 0.24 -21.76 -41.43
CA PRO A 73 1.65 -21.93 -41.63
C PRO A 73 2.49 -20.90 -40.89
N ASN A 74 3.62 -21.41 -40.41
CA ASN A 74 4.75 -20.72 -39.85
C ASN A 74 5.25 -19.59 -40.77
N THR A 75 5.18 -18.33 -40.32
CA THR A 75 5.89 -17.20 -40.94
C THR A 75 6.71 -16.46 -39.88
N ASN A 76 7.97 -16.88 -39.79
CA ASN A 76 9.07 -16.11 -39.23
C ASN A 76 9.24 -14.80 -40.00
N THR A 77 8.95 -13.65 -39.38
CA THR A 77 9.60 -12.36 -39.68
C THR A 77 9.26 -11.31 -38.61
N ASN A 78 10.17 -11.05 -37.66
CA ASN A 78 10.59 -9.69 -37.28
C ASN A 78 11.57 -9.71 -36.09
N THR A 79 12.83 -10.00 -36.37
CA THR A 79 13.95 -9.71 -35.49
C THR A 79 14.40 -8.24 -35.66
N ASN A 80 13.57 -7.24 -35.29
CA ASN A 80 14.07 -5.89 -34.97
C ASN A 80 13.07 -4.90 -34.30
N THR A 81 12.18 -5.34 -33.41
CA THR A 81 11.29 -4.44 -32.63
C THR A 81 11.61 -4.40 -31.12
N ARG A 82 12.55 -5.22 -30.64
CA ARG A 82 12.82 -5.42 -29.20
C ARG A 82 13.48 -4.23 -28.48
N ALA A 83 14.08 -3.28 -29.19
CA ALA A 83 14.85 -2.17 -28.60
C ALA A 83 14.06 -0.86 -28.38
N HIS A 84 12.74 -0.83 -28.52
CA HIS A 84 11.96 0.42 -28.59
C HIS A 84 11.28 0.87 -27.27
N TYR A 85 11.23 0.05 -26.22
CA TYR A 85 10.50 0.36 -24.98
C TYR A 85 11.43 0.91 -23.88
N TYR A 86 12.11 2.02 -24.17
CA TYR A 86 13.10 2.56 -23.24
C TYR A 86 13.15 4.08 -23.31
N ASN A 87 12.88 4.74 -22.18
CA ASN A 87 13.11 6.17 -22.05
C ASN A 87 14.63 6.41 -21.87
N ALA A 88 15.22 7.21 -22.77
CA ALA A 88 16.66 7.39 -22.85
C ALA A 88 17.28 7.76 -21.49
N LYS A 89 18.49 7.21 -21.22
CA LYS A 89 19.24 7.46 -20.00
C LYS A 89 19.41 8.96 -19.79
N LYS A 90 18.83 9.52 -18.73
CA LYS A 90 19.04 10.93 -18.38
C LYS A 90 20.51 11.15 -18.03
N PRO A 91 21.15 12.24 -18.50
CA PRO A 91 22.45 12.65 -18.00
C PRO A 91 22.40 12.76 -16.48
N GLN A 92 23.40 12.22 -15.80
CA GLN A 92 23.46 12.21 -14.34
C GLN A 92 23.41 13.66 -13.85
N GLN A 93 22.31 14.04 -13.19
CA GLN A 93 22.13 15.40 -12.72
C GLN A 93 23.11 15.66 -11.57
N PRO A 94 23.81 16.81 -11.52
CA PRO A 94 24.81 17.11 -10.48
C PRO A 94 24.26 17.02 -9.04
N SER A 95 22.94 17.18 -8.87
CA SER A 95 22.24 17.09 -7.58
C SER A 95 21.75 15.69 -7.23
N CYS A 96 21.83 14.72 -8.14
CA CYS A 96 21.50 13.33 -7.85
C CYS A 96 22.71 12.66 -7.17
N SER A 97 22.56 12.28 -5.89
CA SER A 97 23.51 11.37 -5.26
C SER A 97 23.50 10.03 -6.01
N SER A 98 24.67 9.52 -6.39
CA SER A 98 24.73 8.24 -7.10
C SER A 98 24.30 7.11 -6.17
N LEU A 99 23.40 6.27 -6.67
CA LEU A 99 23.07 4.97 -6.10
C LEU A 99 23.53 3.92 -7.12
N PRO A 100 24.79 3.47 -7.10
CA PRO A 100 25.33 2.58 -8.14
C PRO A 100 24.49 1.30 -8.35
N ALA A 101 23.85 0.79 -7.30
CA ALA A 101 22.96 -0.36 -7.39
C ALA A 101 21.73 -0.13 -8.30
N MET A 102 21.36 1.11 -8.60
CA MET A 102 20.26 1.43 -9.52
C MET A 102 20.58 1.14 -10.99
N ASP A 103 21.86 0.98 -11.37
CA ASP A 103 22.24 0.61 -12.74
C ASP A 103 21.79 -0.83 -13.09
N ASP A 104 21.55 -1.67 -12.09
CA ASP A 104 21.09 -3.06 -12.24
C ASP A 104 19.56 -3.20 -12.17
N ILE A 105 18.81 -2.09 -12.07
CA ILE A 105 17.36 -2.06 -11.83
C ILE A 105 16.64 -1.40 -13.01
N LEU A 106 15.63 -2.05 -13.57
CA LEU A 106 14.65 -1.41 -14.45
C LEU A 106 13.40 -1.04 -13.64
N VAL A 107 13.06 0.25 -13.62
CA VAL A 107 11.80 0.73 -13.03
C VAL A 107 10.71 0.74 -14.10
N VAL A 108 9.60 0.09 -13.81
CA VAL A 108 8.42 -0.01 -14.68
C VAL A 108 7.29 0.78 -14.04
N LEU A 109 6.94 1.93 -14.62
CA LEU A 109 5.80 2.72 -14.19
C LEU A 109 4.59 2.37 -15.07
N LYS A 110 3.53 1.83 -14.46
CA LYS A 110 2.24 1.58 -15.10
C LYS A 110 1.32 2.78 -14.91
N THR A 111 0.60 3.17 -15.96
CA THR A 111 -0.42 4.23 -15.93
C THR A 111 -1.53 3.96 -16.95
N GLY A 112 -2.65 4.69 -16.88
CA GLY A 112 -3.66 4.73 -17.95
C GLY A 112 -3.80 6.10 -18.60
N VAL A 113 -4.33 6.17 -19.81
CA VAL A 113 -4.61 7.43 -20.52
C VAL A 113 -5.52 8.37 -19.71
N THR A 114 -6.37 7.83 -18.85
CA THR A 114 -7.30 8.56 -17.97
C THR A 114 -6.60 9.35 -16.87
N GLU A 115 -5.38 8.98 -16.47
CA GLU A 115 -4.66 9.59 -15.33
C GLU A 115 -3.23 10.03 -15.65
N ALA A 116 -2.64 9.55 -16.75
CA ALA A 116 -1.21 9.71 -17.02
C ALA A 116 -0.75 11.17 -17.02
N ARG A 117 -1.55 12.09 -17.59
CA ARG A 117 -1.20 13.52 -17.63
C ARG A 117 -1.23 14.22 -16.27
N ASP A 118 -1.98 13.67 -15.32
CA ASP A 118 -2.07 14.20 -13.96
C ASP A 118 -0.95 13.62 -13.09
N LYS A 119 -0.75 12.30 -13.17
CA LYS A 119 0.07 11.56 -12.22
C LYS A 119 1.53 11.30 -12.66
N VAL A 120 1.82 11.22 -13.97
CA VAL A 120 3.19 10.97 -14.45
C VAL A 120 4.14 12.18 -14.26
N PRO A 121 3.72 13.44 -14.49
CA PRO A 121 4.64 14.58 -14.45
C PRO A 121 5.44 14.71 -13.14
N VAL A 122 4.78 14.51 -11.99
CA VAL A 122 5.47 14.61 -10.68
C VAL A 122 6.62 13.62 -10.57
N HIS A 123 6.51 12.43 -11.15
CA HIS A 123 7.57 11.43 -11.12
C HIS A 123 8.78 11.82 -11.96
N LEU A 124 8.58 12.52 -13.08
CA LEU A 124 9.68 13.02 -13.91
C LEU A 124 10.50 14.09 -13.18
N GLU A 125 9.85 14.87 -12.30
CA GLU A 125 10.45 15.90 -11.45
C GLU A 125 11.07 15.35 -10.15
N THR A 126 10.58 14.19 -9.69
CA THR A 126 10.92 13.61 -8.39
C THR A 126 11.53 12.21 -8.48
N THR A 127 10.70 11.16 -8.47
CA THR A 127 11.09 9.76 -8.25
C THR A 127 11.94 9.21 -9.38
N LEU A 128 11.59 9.48 -10.65
CA LEU A 128 12.31 9.02 -11.84
C LEU A 128 13.45 9.95 -12.25
N ARG A 129 13.54 11.15 -11.66
CA ARG A 129 14.54 12.17 -12.02
C ARG A 129 15.98 11.64 -11.98
N CYS A 130 16.29 10.81 -10.99
CA CYS A 130 17.63 10.29 -10.73
C CYS A 130 17.81 8.81 -11.14
N ILE A 131 16.83 8.22 -11.83
CA ILE A 131 16.85 6.79 -12.17
C ILE A 131 17.42 6.58 -13.57
N PRO A 132 18.45 5.72 -13.74
CA PRO A 132 19.13 5.55 -15.01
C PRO A 132 18.27 4.80 -16.05
N HIS A 133 17.44 3.86 -15.57
CA HIS A 133 16.68 2.92 -16.40
C HIS A 133 15.21 2.89 -15.96
N TYR A 134 14.33 3.43 -16.81
CA TYR A 134 12.89 3.34 -16.58
C TYR A 134 12.11 3.21 -17.88
N VAL A 135 10.94 2.59 -17.79
CA VAL A 135 9.94 2.51 -18.85
C VAL A 135 8.58 2.89 -18.29
N ILE A 136 7.76 3.57 -19.08
CA ILE A 136 6.39 3.93 -18.70
C ILE A 136 5.44 3.16 -19.62
N PHE A 137 4.72 2.19 -19.08
CA PHE A 137 3.71 1.44 -19.82
C PHE A 137 2.32 2.04 -19.59
N SER A 138 1.56 2.13 -20.67
CA SER A 138 0.20 2.63 -20.66
C SER A 138 -0.69 1.84 -21.64
N ASP A 139 -1.93 2.26 -21.78
CA ASP A 139 -2.88 1.82 -22.81
C ASP A 139 -2.87 2.76 -24.03
N THR A 140 -1.95 3.73 -24.10
CA THR A 140 -1.78 4.62 -25.25
C THR A 140 -0.34 5.09 -25.36
N ASP A 141 0.15 5.24 -26.59
CA ASP A 141 1.44 5.91 -26.84
C ASP A 141 1.27 7.43 -26.80
N GLU A 142 1.98 8.06 -25.89
CA GLU A 142 1.92 9.51 -25.70
C GLU A 142 3.26 10.06 -25.20
N HIS A 143 3.55 11.31 -25.53
CA HIS A 143 4.62 12.07 -24.88
C HIS A 143 4.05 12.88 -23.71
N ILE A 144 4.64 12.72 -22.52
CA ILE A 144 4.35 13.50 -21.32
C ILE A 144 5.66 14.18 -20.89
N GLY A 145 5.74 15.48 -21.13
CA GLY A 145 7.00 16.21 -20.99
C GLY A 145 8.06 15.61 -21.91
N GLU A 146 9.15 15.13 -21.31
CA GLU A 146 10.28 14.48 -22.01
C GLU A 146 10.18 12.95 -22.07
N ALA A 147 9.17 12.35 -21.45
CA ALA A 147 9.01 10.90 -21.39
C ALA A 147 7.96 10.39 -22.37
N GLN A 148 8.21 9.20 -22.92
CA GLN A 148 7.27 8.44 -23.74
C GLN A 148 6.55 7.39 -22.86
N THR A 149 5.23 7.33 -22.99
CA THR A 149 4.42 6.18 -22.54
C THR A 149 4.28 5.19 -23.69
N TYR A 150 4.30 3.89 -23.40
CA TYR A 150 4.21 2.86 -24.43
C TYR A 150 2.92 2.06 -24.30
N ASP A 151 2.14 1.98 -25.37
CA ASP A 151 0.89 1.21 -25.41
C ASP A 151 1.17 -0.29 -25.34
N VAL A 152 1.04 -0.86 -24.15
CA VAL A 152 1.27 -2.29 -23.87
C VAL A 152 0.19 -3.20 -24.46
N LEU A 153 -0.97 -2.64 -24.82
CA LEU A 153 -2.13 -3.36 -25.34
C LEU A 153 -2.20 -3.38 -26.87
N ARG A 154 -1.28 -2.69 -27.56
CA ARG A 154 -1.24 -2.57 -29.03
C ARG A 154 -1.38 -3.89 -29.77
N ASP A 155 -0.77 -4.94 -29.25
CA ASP A 155 -0.67 -6.26 -29.90
C ASP A 155 -1.75 -7.24 -29.41
N MET A 156 -2.72 -6.79 -28.60
CA MET A 156 -3.82 -7.62 -28.14
C MET A 156 -4.64 -8.15 -29.34
N PRO A 157 -5.06 -9.43 -29.32
CA PRO A 157 -5.83 -10.04 -30.39
C PRO A 157 -7.04 -9.18 -30.79
N LEU A 158 -7.21 -8.98 -32.10
CA LEU A 158 -8.30 -8.16 -32.64
C LEU A 158 -9.67 -8.66 -32.16
N ALA A 159 -9.87 -9.98 -32.12
CA ALA A 159 -11.11 -10.58 -31.65
C ALA A 159 -11.46 -10.16 -30.21
N LEU A 160 -10.49 -10.10 -29.29
CA LEU A 160 -10.74 -9.65 -27.91
C LEU A 160 -11.08 -8.17 -27.89
N ARG A 161 -10.29 -7.36 -28.60
CA ARG A 161 -10.49 -5.91 -28.67
C ARG A 161 -11.83 -5.51 -29.27
N GLU A 162 -12.36 -6.28 -30.21
CA GLU A 162 -13.65 -6.00 -30.87
C GLU A 162 -14.86 -6.57 -30.14
N THR A 163 -14.70 -7.61 -29.32
CA THR A 163 -15.83 -8.33 -28.69
C THR A 163 -16.03 -8.02 -27.22
N LEU A 164 -14.97 -7.63 -26.50
CA LEU A 164 -15.04 -7.36 -25.07
C LEU A 164 -15.26 -5.87 -24.80
N PRO A 165 -16.34 -5.50 -24.07
CA PRO A 165 -16.64 -4.09 -23.73
C PRO A 165 -15.53 -3.38 -22.94
N GLU A 166 -14.66 -4.14 -22.29
CA GLU A 166 -13.51 -3.62 -21.54
C GLU A 166 -12.54 -2.83 -22.44
N PHE A 167 -12.53 -3.12 -23.75
CA PHE A 167 -11.71 -2.40 -24.74
C PHE A 167 -12.42 -1.20 -25.38
N ASP A 168 -13.66 -0.87 -25.00
CA ASP A 168 -14.40 0.24 -25.61
C ASP A 168 -13.68 1.58 -25.44
N LEU A 169 -13.18 1.87 -24.23
CA LEU A 169 -12.36 3.05 -23.96
C LEU A 169 -11.11 3.04 -24.83
N TYR A 170 -10.37 1.93 -24.85
CA TYR A 170 -9.15 1.77 -25.64
C TYR A 170 -9.39 2.02 -27.13
N ASN A 171 -10.45 1.43 -27.69
CA ASN A 171 -10.80 1.57 -29.10
C ASN A 171 -11.18 3.00 -29.47
N ARG A 172 -11.96 3.70 -28.61
CA ARG A 172 -12.27 5.13 -28.81
C ARG A 172 -11.00 5.97 -28.82
N VAL A 173 -10.15 5.82 -27.79
CA VAL A 173 -8.91 6.58 -27.65
C VAL A 173 -7.93 6.29 -28.79
N ARG A 174 -7.82 5.04 -29.24
CA ARG A 174 -6.99 4.66 -30.38
C ARG A 174 -7.47 5.28 -31.70
N ALA A 175 -8.78 5.47 -31.86
CA ALA A 175 -9.37 6.05 -33.07
C ALA A 175 -9.26 7.58 -33.13
N THR A 176 -9.43 8.27 -31.99
CA THR A 176 -9.56 9.74 -31.95
C THR A 176 -8.56 10.45 -31.03
N GLY A 177 -7.59 9.71 -30.49
CA GLY A 177 -6.70 10.20 -29.44
C GLY A 177 -7.47 10.48 -28.15
N ARG A 178 -6.96 11.42 -27.34
CA ARG A 178 -7.60 11.81 -26.08
C ARG A 178 -9.02 12.38 -26.25
N GLY A 179 -9.41 12.81 -27.45
CA GLY A 179 -10.78 13.23 -27.75
C GLY A 179 -11.82 12.09 -27.66
N GLY A 180 -11.38 10.83 -27.54
CA GLY A 180 -12.25 9.67 -27.34
C GLY A 180 -12.61 9.38 -25.87
N LEU A 181 -12.01 10.13 -24.93
CA LEU A 181 -12.36 10.07 -23.52
C LEU A 181 -13.69 10.77 -23.26
N THR A 182 -14.48 10.21 -22.35
CA THR A 182 -15.77 10.72 -21.89
C THR A 182 -15.72 11.02 -20.40
N ASP A 183 -16.68 11.78 -19.89
CA ASP A 183 -16.75 12.08 -18.44
C ASP A 183 -16.82 10.80 -17.60
N THR A 184 -17.53 9.76 -18.07
CA THR A 184 -17.60 8.43 -17.44
C THR A 184 -16.25 7.71 -17.37
N ASP A 185 -15.33 7.99 -18.30
CA ASP A 185 -13.99 7.40 -18.25
C ASP A 185 -13.11 8.05 -17.17
N LEU A 186 -13.49 9.26 -16.73
CA LEU A 186 -12.76 10.08 -15.77
C LEU A 186 -13.40 10.07 -14.37
N THR A 187 -14.56 9.44 -14.20
CA THR A 187 -15.22 9.35 -12.89
C THR A 187 -14.42 8.47 -11.94
N GLN A 188 -14.23 8.98 -10.72
CA GLN A 188 -13.75 8.14 -9.63
C GLN A 188 -14.89 7.25 -9.16
N ASP A 189 -14.65 5.94 -9.16
CA ASP A 189 -15.59 4.93 -8.68
C ASP A 189 -15.16 4.48 -7.28
N VAL A 190 -16.14 4.16 -6.44
CA VAL A 190 -15.90 3.66 -5.08
C VAL A 190 -15.30 2.27 -5.19
N ASN A 191 -14.21 2.02 -4.47
CA ASN A 191 -13.59 0.71 -4.45
C ASN A 191 -14.49 -0.26 -3.67
N SER A 192 -14.88 -1.37 -4.30
CA SER A 192 -15.67 -2.43 -3.66
C SER A 192 -14.81 -3.68 -3.41
N ASN A 193 -15.38 -4.70 -2.77
CA ASN A 193 -14.75 -6.02 -2.64
C ASN A 193 -14.38 -6.68 -3.98
N PHE A 194 -14.91 -6.17 -5.09
CA PHE A 194 -14.62 -6.63 -6.45
C PHE A 194 -13.94 -5.55 -7.30
N GLY A 195 -13.29 -4.58 -6.65
CA GLY A 195 -12.64 -3.45 -7.31
C GLY A 195 -13.62 -2.35 -7.75
N LYS A 196 -13.20 -1.55 -8.73
CA LYS A 196 -13.94 -0.42 -9.30
C LYS A 196 -14.73 -0.84 -10.54
N GLN A 197 -15.83 -1.58 -10.31
CA GLN A 197 -16.59 -2.23 -11.38
C GLN A 197 -17.30 -1.26 -12.34
N ASN A 198 -17.39 0.03 -12.04
CA ASN A 198 -17.95 1.03 -12.94
C ASN A 198 -16.88 1.89 -13.61
N ASN A 199 -15.61 1.76 -13.23
CA ASN A 199 -14.52 2.51 -13.81
C ASN A 199 -13.99 1.82 -15.09
N PRO A 200 -14.16 2.42 -16.29
CA PRO A 200 -13.71 1.79 -17.54
C PRO A 200 -12.19 1.64 -17.63
N GLY A 201 -11.43 2.59 -17.07
CA GLY A 201 -9.98 2.52 -17.00
C GLY A 201 -9.50 1.32 -16.18
N TRP A 202 -10.13 1.08 -15.02
CA TRP A 202 -9.84 -0.07 -14.16
C TRP A 202 -10.13 -1.41 -14.85
N LYS A 203 -11.26 -1.52 -15.56
CA LYS A 203 -11.61 -2.73 -16.33
C LYS A 203 -10.58 -3.05 -17.41
N LEU A 204 -10.09 -2.03 -18.11
CA LEU A 204 -9.06 -2.18 -19.12
C LEU A 204 -7.70 -2.53 -18.49
N ASP A 205 -7.40 -1.99 -17.31
CA ASP A 205 -6.08 -2.08 -16.67
C ASP A 205 -5.64 -3.52 -16.40
N LYS A 206 -6.57 -4.43 -16.10
CA LYS A 206 -6.25 -5.85 -15.85
C LYS A 206 -5.48 -6.51 -17.01
N TRP A 207 -5.72 -6.06 -18.25
CA TRP A 207 -5.09 -6.59 -19.47
C TRP A 207 -3.63 -6.17 -19.64
N LYS A 208 -3.14 -5.19 -18.88
CA LYS A 208 -1.77 -4.68 -19.02
C LYS A 208 -0.73 -5.59 -18.37
N PHE A 209 -1.09 -6.30 -17.30
CA PHE A 209 -0.14 -7.00 -16.42
C PHE A 209 0.77 -8.00 -17.16
N LEU A 210 0.20 -8.92 -17.93
CA LEU A 210 1.01 -9.95 -18.60
C LEU A 210 1.81 -9.41 -19.79
N PRO A 211 1.23 -8.60 -20.71
CA PRO A 211 2.01 -7.96 -21.76
C PRO A 211 3.15 -7.07 -21.23
N MET A 212 2.99 -6.42 -20.06
CA MET A 212 4.07 -5.64 -19.46
C MET A 212 5.22 -6.52 -19.02
N VAL A 213 5.00 -7.73 -18.49
CA VAL A 213 6.09 -8.67 -18.13
C VAL A 213 6.96 -8.97 -19.35
N ASN A 214 6.33 -9.30 -20.46
CA ASN A 214 7.02 -9.57 -21.72
C ASN A 214 7.83 -8.36 -22.22
N ARG A 215 7.19 -7.19 -22.28
CA ARG A 215 7.84 -5.96 -22.76
C ARG A 215 8.93 -5.47 -21.83
N THR A 216 8.79 -5.69 -20.53
CA THR A 216 9.82 -5.41 -19.53
C THR A 216 11.06 -6.25 -19.78
N ARG A 217 10.91 -7.56 -20.01
CA ARG A 217 12.05 -8.45 -20.31
C ARG A 217 12.74 -8.05 -21.61
N ALA A 218 11.96 -7.64 -22.63
CA ALA A 218 12.51 -7.16 -23.89
C ALA A 218 13.30 -5.84 -23.74
N ALA A 219 12.82 -4.93 -22.89
CA ALA A 219 13.43 -3.62 -22.69
C ALA A 219 14.82 -3.68 -22.04
N MET A 220 15.02 -4.54 -21.03
CA MET A 220 16.31 -4.66 -20.34
C MET A 220 16.54 -6.09 -19.82
N PRO A 221 16.80 -7.08 -20.70
CA PRO A 221 16.84 -8.51 -20.32
C PRO A 221 17.91 -8.88 -19.28
N HIS A 222 18.91 -8.02 -19.10
CA HIS A 222 20.03 -8.24 -18.18
C HIS A 222 19.90 -7.48 -16.85
N ALA A 223 18.79 -6.76 -16.60
CA ALA A 223 18.56 -6.19 -15.29
C ALA A 223 18.44 -7.30 -14.24
N LYS A 224 19.02 -7.06 -13.06
CA LYS A 224 18.93 -7.98 -11.92
C LYS A 224 17.55 -7.94 -11.28
N TRP A 225 16.95 -6.74 -11.26
CA TRP A 225 15.67 -6.49 -10.64
C TRP A 225 14.77 -5.63 -11.52
N TYR A 226 13.49 -5.93 -11.47
CA TYR A 226 12.43 -5.21 -12.16
C TYR A 226 11.44 -4.73 -11.11
N VAL A 227 11.34 -3.41 -10.95
CA VAL A 227 10.50 -2.77 -9.93
C VAL A 227 9.28 -2.19 -10.61
N PHE A 228 8.11 -2.75 -10.35
CA PHE A 228 6.85 -2.29 -10.90
C PHE A 228 6.17 -1.36 -9.90
N MET A 229 5.69 -0.23 -10.39
CA MET A 229 4.97 0.79 -9.62
C MET A 229 3.84 1.40 -10.44
N GLU A 230 2.84 1.99 -9.78
CA GLU A 230 1.79 2.78 -10.42
C GLU A 230 2.07 4.28 -10.33
N ALA A 231 1.33 5.09 -11.08
CA ALA A 231 1.55 6.54 -11.18
C ALA A 231 1.20 7.33 -9.89
N ASP A 232 0.61 6.69 -8.89
CA ASP A 232 0.31 7.23 -7.55
C ASP A 232 1.09 6.48 -6.46
N THR A 233 2.27 5.96 -6.81
CA THR A 233 3.16 5.23 -5.90
C THR A 233 4.46 6.00 -5.69
N TYR A 234 4.87 6.20 -4.43
CA TYR A 234 6.16 6.81 -4.10
C TYR A 234 7.16 5.76 -3.60
N PRO A 235 8.23 5.46 -4.36
CA PRO A 235 9.31 4.59 -3.92
C PRO A 235 10.39 5.34 -3.12
N VAL A 236 10.83 4.76 -2.00
CA VAL A 236 11.98 5.20 -1.21
C VAL A 236 13.23 4.45 -1.71
N TRP A 237 13.87 4.97 -2.77
CA TRP A 237 14.92 4.24 -3.49
C TRP A 237 16.09 3.77 -2.62
N ALA A 238 16.53 4.58 -1.65
CA ALA A 238 17.62 4.20 -0.76
C ALA A 238 17.27 2.95 0.10
N ASN A 239 16.02 2.85 0.54
CA ASN A 239 15.54 1.68 1.27
C ASN A 239 15.40 0.48 0.33
N LEU A 240 14.85 0.68 -0.88
CA LEU A 240 14.71 -0.37 -1.89
C LEU A 240 16.06 -1.03 -2.22
N VAL A 241 17.10 -0.25 -2.54
CA VAL A 241 18.42 -0.83 -2.88
C VAL A 241 19.06 -1.55 -1.69
N THR A 242 18.87 -1.02 -0.47
CA THR A 242 19.36 -1.66 0.75
C THR A 242 18.65 -2.99 1.01
N TRP A 243 17.36 -3.06 0.70
CA TRP A 243 16.57 -4.28 0.82
C TRP A 243 16.99 -5.33 -0.19
N LEU A 244 17.05 -4.97 -1.48
CA LEU A 244 17.37 -5.90 -2.56
C LEU A 244 18.80 -6.45 -2.49
N ALA A 245 19.73 -5.73 -1.85
CA ALA A 245 21.09 -6.21 -1.60
C ALA A 245 21.16 -7.49 -0.73
N GLN A 246 20.06 -7.88 -0.07
CA GLN A 246 19.97 -9.08 0.76
C GLN A 246 19.59 -10.34 -0.02
N PHE A 247 19.21 -10.18 -1.29
CA PHE A 247 18.70 -11.26 -2.13
C PHE A 247 19.65 -11.58 -3.27
N ASP A 248 19.67 -12.84 -3.69
CA ASP A 248 20.33 -13.26 -4.93
C ASP A 248 19.37 -13.10 -6.13
N PRO A 249 19.62 -12.15 -7.06
CA PRO A 249 18.73 -11.92 -8.20
C PRO A 249 18.65 -13.09 -9.20
N GLN A 250 19.53 -14.09 -9.10
CA GLN A 250 19.46 -15.31 -9.89
C GLN A 250 18.42 -16.31 -9.36
N ARG A 251 17.89 -16.10 -8.14
CA ARG A 251 16.79 -16.90 -7.60
C ARG A 251 15.44 -16.25 -7.93
N PRO A 252 14.38 -17.05 -8.12
CA PRO A 252 13.07 -16.54 -8.52
C PRO A 252 12.33 -15.89 -7.34
N TYR A 253 12.63 -14.61 -7.10
CA TYR A 253 11.91 -13.78 -6.12
C TYR A 253 10.79 -12.99 -6.78
N TYR A 254 9.59 -13.11 -6.19
CA TYR A 254 8.44 -12.22 -6.36
C TYR A 254 8.13 -11.57 -5.02
N LEU A 255 8.45 -10.28 -4.88
CA LEU A 255 8.27 -9.53 -3.63
C LEU A 255 7.06 -8.59 -3.79
N GLY A 256 6.06 -8.70 -2.92
CA GLY A 256 4.84 -7.88 -3.03
C GLY A 256 4.05 -7.80 -1.72
N ASN A 257 3.23 -6.76 -1.59
CA ASN A 257 2.28 -6.64 -0.48
C ASN A 257 1.14 -7.66 -0.69
N GLN A 258 1.04 -8.63 0.20
CA GLN A 258 0.21 -9.80 0.00
C GLN A 258 -1.30 -9.51 -0.04
N MET A 259 -1.95 -10.10 -1.04
CA MET A 259 -3.39 -10.10 -1.28
C MET A 259 -3.84 -11.52 -1.67
N GLN A 260 -5.14 -11.76 -1.59
CA GLN A 260 -5.71 -13.07 -1.93
C GLN A 260 -7.07 -12.93 -2.62
N ILE A 261 -7.26 -13.69 -3.69
CA ILE A 261 -8.55 -13.90 -4.37
C ILE A 261 -8.68 -15.40 -4.61
N GLY A 262 -9.68 -16.03 -3.99
CA GLY A 262 -9.79 -17.49 -3.99
C GLY A 262 -8.52 -18.13 -3.42
N ASP A 263 -7.93 -19.06 -4.17
CA ASP A 263 -6.69 -19.76 -3.79
C ASP A 263 -5.40 -19.06 -4.29
N VAL A 264 -5.54 -17.91 -4.96
CA VAL A 264 -4.40 -17.19 -5.56
C VAL A 264 -3.87 -16.15 -4.57
N LEU A 265 -2.63 -16.33 -4.12
CA LEU A 265 -1.85 -15.33 -3.40
C LEU A 265 -1.06 -14.48 -4.40
N PHE A 266 -1.16 -13.16 -4.28
CA PHE A 266 -0.51 -12.22 -5.19
C PHE A 266 -0.08 -10.95 -4.47
N GLY A 267 0.87 -10.23 -5.07
CA GLY A 267 1.28 -8.91 -4.61
C GLY A 267 0.35 -7.84 -5.19
N HIS A 268 -0.20 -6.98 -4.34
CA HIS A 268 -1.02 -5.83 -4.72
C HIS A 268 -0.29 -4.95 -5.75
N GLY A 269 -0.89 -4.75 -6.93
CA GLY A 269 -0.28 -4.00 -8.02
C GLY A 269 0.08 -2.55 -7.65
N GLY A 270 -0.84 -1.87 -6.96
CA GLY A 270 -0.68 -0.49 -6.53
C GLY A 270 0.45 -0.28 -5.52
N SER A 271 0.65 -1.19 -4.58
CA SER A 271 1.74 -1.10 -3.59
C SER A 271 3.13 -1.15 -4.24
N GLY A 272 3.18 -1.48 -5.53
CA GLY A 272 4.35 -1.91 -6.24
C GLY A 272 4.72 -3.36 -5.90
N PHE A 273 5.53 -3.94 -6.78
CA PHE A 273 6.10 -5.27 -6.59
C PHE A 273 7.45 -5.36 -7.29
N VAL A 274 8.26 -6.33 -6.87
CA VAL A 274 9.60 -6.56 -7.44
C VAL A 274 9.69 -7.98 -7.96
N LEU A 275 10.18 -8.11 -9.20
CA LEU A 275 10.56 -9.38 -9.78
C LEU A 275 12.08 -9.42 -9.94
N SER A 276 12.69 -10.50 -9.47
CA SER A 276 14.06 -10.86 -9.86
C SER A 276 14.15 -11.19 -11.35
N GLN A 277 15.35 -11.21 -11.90
CA GLN A 277 15.60 -11.66 -13.27
C GLN A 277 15.05 -13.06 -13.54
N ALA A 278 15.29 -14.01 -12.64
CA ALA A 278 14.81 -15.37 -12.79
C ALA A 278 13.27 -15.45 -12.75
N ALA A 279 12.62 -14.68 -11.88
CA ALA A 279 11.16 -14.65 -11.78
C ALA A 279 10.51 -14.05 -13.04
N LEU A 280 11.01 -12.93 -13.53
CA LEU A 280 10.48 -12.30 -14.75
C LEU A 280 10.62 -13.23 -15.96
N ALA A 281 11.78 -13.88 -16.10
CA ALA A 281 12.03 -14.82 -17.17
C ALA A 281 11.07 -16.01 -17.13
N ALA A 282 10.88 -16.62 -15.96
CA ALA A 282 9.98 -17.76 -15.79
C ALA A 282 8.51 -17.40 -16.11
N ALA A 283 8.04 -16.24 -15.66
CA ALA A 283 6.69 -15.76 -15.95
C ALA A 283 6.49 -15.51 -17.45
N ASP A 284 7.43 -14.81 -18.09
CA ASP A 284 7.37 -14.51 -19.52
C ASP A 284 7.43 -15.78 -20.39
N ASP A 285 8.30 -16.74 -20.06
CA ASP A 285 8.40 -18.02 -20.78
C ASP A 285 7.08 -18.82 -20.68
N LEU A 286 6.46 -18.88 -19.49
CA LEU A 286 5.17 -19.55 -19.30
C LEU A 286 4.03 -18.84 -20.03
N TRP A 287 3.99 -17.50 -19.99
CA TRP A 287 2.97 -16.72 -20.68
C TRP A 287 3.04 -16.95 -22.20
N GLN A 288 4.25 -16.85 -22.78
CA GLN A 288 4.47 -17.05 -24.21
C GLN A 288 4.15 -18.48 -24.68
N SER A 289 4.25 -19.48 -23.80
CA SER A 289 3.93 -20.87 -24.16
C SER A 289 2.46 -21.07 -24.57
N ASN A 290 1.55 -20.23 -24.08
CA ASN A 290 0.14 -20.27 -24.41
C ASN A 290 -0.58 -18.94 -24.10
N VAL A 291 -0.32 -17.91 -24.91
CA VAL A 291 -0.91 -16.58 -24.74
C VAL A 291 -2.44 -16.63 -24.74
N ALA A 292 -3.05 -17.43 -25.62
CA ALA A 292 -4.50 -17.54 -25.72
C ALA A 292 -5.17 -18.06 -24.43
N ARG A 293 -4.56 -19.03 -23.73
CA ARG A 293 -5.04 -19.50 -22.42
C ARG A 293 -5.03 -18.36 -21.39
N TRP A 294 -3.98 -17.55 -21.39
CA TRP A 294 -3.85 -16.43 -20.44
C TRP A 294 -4.80 -15.29 -20.77
N ASP A 295 -5.07 -15.04 -22.04
CA ASP A 295 -6.11 -14.09 -22.46
C ASP A 295 -7.49 -14.54 -21.97
N GLU A 296 -7.83 -15.83 -22.14
CA GLU A 296 -9.09 -16.40 -21.64
C GLU A 296 -9.18 -16.30 -20.10
N PHE A 297 -8.09 -16.64 -19.39
CA PHE A 297 -8.04 -16.50 -17.94
C PHE A 297 -8.23 -15.04 -17.51
N THR A 298 -7.55 -14.10 -18.17
CA THR A 298 -7.65 -12.65 -17.87
C THR A 298 -9.06 -12.13 -18.10
N ALA A 299 -9.76 -12.59 -19.14
CA ALA A 299 -11.15 -12.21 -19.40
C ALA A 299 -12.08 -12.55 -18.24
N GLY A 300 -11.84 -13.68 -17.56
CA GLY A 300 -12.63 -14.14 -16.41
C GLY A 300 -12.27 -13.51 -15.06
N GLN A 301 -11.24 -12.67 -14.99
CA GLN A 301 -10.81 -12.01 -13.75
C GLN A 301 -11.18 -10.52 -13.73
N TRP A 302 -11.25 -9.93 -12.54
CA TRP A 302 -11.45 -8.49 -12.37
C TRP A 302 -10.17 -7.76 -11.91
N ALA A 303 -9.13 -8.50 -11.51
CA ALA A 303 -7.87 -7.98 -10.98
C ALA A 303 -6.68 -8.52 -11.77
N GLY A 304 -5.90 -7.65 -12.42
CA GLY A 304 -4.76 -8.05 -13.25
C GLY A 304 -3.51 -8.46 -12.46
N ASP A 305 -3.34 -7.93 -11.25
CA ASP A 305 -2.30 -8.35 -10.32
C ASP A 305 -2.53 -9.78 -9.81
N CYS A 306 -3.80 -10.17 -9.60
CA CYS A 306 -4.18 -11.56 -9.35
C CYS A 306 -3.84 -12.47 -10.54
N VAL A 307 -4.07 -12.02 -11.77
CA VAL A 307 -3.69 -12.76 -12.99
C VAL A 307 -2.17 -12.98 -13.05
N LEU A 308 -1.39 -11.94 -12.75
CA LEU A 308 0.07 -12.06 -12.67
C LEU A 308 0.51 -13.01 -11.55
N GLY A 309 -0.13 -12.94 -10.38
CA GLY A 309 0.16 -13.85 -9.26
C GLY A 309 -0.10 -15.32 -9.64
N GLN A 310 -1.20 -15.60 -10.34
CA GLN A 310 -1.48 -16.94 -10.87
C GLN A 310 -0.40 -17.41 -11.85
N LEU A 311 0.00 -16.55 -12.81
CA LEU A 311 1.07 -16.86 -13.76
C LEU A 311 2.39 -17.17 -13.06
N LEU A 312 2.80 -16.32 -12.11
CA LEU A 312 4.03 -16.51 -11.34
C LEU A 312 3.99 -17.81 -10.53
N ASN A 313 2.87 -18.10 -9.87
CA ASN A 313 2.72 -19.32 -9.11
C ASN A 313 2.81 -20.58 -10.00
N GLU A 314 2.12 -20.59 -11.16
CA GLU A 314 2.24 -21.69 -12.14
C GLU A 314 3.65 -21.79 -12.74
N ALA A 315 4.39 -20.69 -12.80
CA ALA A 315 5.81 -20.67 -13.21
C ALA A 315 6.77 -21.13 -12.09
N GLY A 316 6.26 -21.55 -10.93
CA GLY A 316 7.06 -21.99 -9.79
C GLY A 316 7.65 -20.85 -8.95
N VAL A 317 7.09 -19.65 -9.06
CA VAL A 317 7.53 -18.43 -8.36
C VAL A 317 6.48 -18.00 -7.35
N SER A 318 6.62 -18.45 -6.10
CA SER A 318 5.70 -18.08 -5.02
C SER A 318 5.93 -16.64 -4.54
N LEU A 319 4.86 -15.98 -4.10
CA LEU A 319 4.93 -14.67 -3.48
C LEU A 319 5.70 -14.71 -2.15
N LEU A 320 6.68 -13.84 -2.03
CA LEU A 320 7.30 -13.48 -0.76
C LEU A 320 6.59 -12.23 -0.21
N TRP A 321 6.01 -12.38 0.97
CA TRP A 321 5.22 -11.34 1.64
C TRP A 321 6.12 -10.17 2.05
N ALA A 322 5.90 -9.02 1.40
CA ALA A 322 6.75 -7.85 1.56
C ALA A 322 6.18 -6.80 2.54
N TRP A 323 5.01 -7.02 3.15
CA TRP A 323 4.52 -6.10 4.19
C TRP A 323 5.47 -6.11 5.41
N PRO A 324 5.84 -4.95 5.99
CA PRO A 324 5.33 -3.60 5.70
C PRO A 324 6.20 -2.78 4.74
N HIS A 325 7.15 -3.35 3.99
CA HIS A 325 8.01 -2.56 3.09
C HIS A 325 7.24 -1.94 1.93
N LEU A 326 6.44 -2.73 1.22
CA LEU A 326 5.61 -2.27 0.11
C LEU A 326 4.21 -1.98 0.65
N GLN A 327 3.74 -0.74 0.54
CA GLN A 327 2.51 -0.31 1.19
C GLN A 327 1.44 0.18 0.21
N ARG A 328 0.20 -0.27 0.43
CA ARG A 328 -1.03 0.09 -0.28
C ARG A 328 -1.62 1.43 0.18
N GLU A 329 -1.31 1.88 1.39
CA GLU A 329 -1.83 3.14 1.94
C GLU A 329 -0.81 4.31 1.83
N PRO A 330 -1.30 5.57 1.81
CA PRO A 330 -0.44 6.73 1.98
C PRO A 330 0.02 6.86 3.45
N PRO A 331 1.09 7.62 3.75
CA PRO A 331 1.57 7.82 5.12
C PRO A 331 0.49 8.33 6.10
N GLY A 332 -0.45 9.14 5.63
CA GLY A 332 -1.52 9.66 6.47
C GLY A 332 -2.46 8.58 6.99
N GLU A 333 -2.63 7.50 6.23
CA GLU A 333 -3.59 6.44 6.54
C GLU A 333 -2.95 5.16 7.09
N PHE A 334 -1.63 5.08 7.09
CA PHE A 334 -0.93 3.89 7.56
C PHE A 334 -1.00 3.73 9.09
N ASP A 335 -1.14 2.48 9.54
CA ASP A 335 -1.02 2.11 10.96
C ASP A 335 0.43 1.82 11.33
N TYR A 336 1.04 2.74 12.08
CA TYR A 336 2.43 2.65 12.50
C TYR A 336 2.64 1.81 13.77
N PHE A 337 1.57 1.53 14.52
CA PHE A 337 1.64 1.14 15.92
C PHE A 337 1.20 -0.29 16.18
N ASN A 338 0.22 -0.78 15.41
CA ASN A 338 -0.29 -2.13 15.59
C ASN A 338 0.53 -3.18 14.82
N GLU A 339 0.44 -4.41 15.31
CA GLU A 339 1.06 -5.54 14.67
C GLU A 339 0.19 -6.06 13.53
N GLY A 340 0.81 -6.31 12.37
CA GLY A 340 0.20 -6.98 11.23
C GLY A 340 1.12 -8.11 10.77
N TYR A 341 0.57 -9.29 10.45
CA TYR A 341 1.36 -10.41 9.91
C TYR A 341 2.62 -10.77 10.74
N GLY A 342 2.53 -10.69 12.07
CA GLY A 342 3.63 -10.97 12.98
C GLY A 342 4.70 -9.86 13.06
N LYS A 343 4.43 -8.66 12.53
CA LYS A 343 5.41 -7.58 12.39
C LYS A 343 4.82 -6.26 12.89
N LYS A 344 5.60 -5.52 13.67
CA LYS A 344 5.26 -4.16 14.09
C LYS A 344 6.00 -3.15 13.19
N PRO A 345 5.30 -2.33 12.38
CA PRO A 345 5.94 -1.49 11.36
C PRO A 345 6.96 -0.50 11.87
N TRP A 346 6.82 0.01 13.09
CA TRP A 346 7.62 1.10 13.66
C TRP A 346 9.12 1.08 13.31
N CYS A 347 9.78 -0.09 13.39
CA CYS A 347 11.21 -0.25 13.11
C CYS A 347 11.55 -0.86 11.73
N TYR A 348 10.56 -1.08 10.87
CA TYR A 348 10.75 -1.48 9.48
C TYR A 348 11.00 -0.25 8.60
N ALA A 349 11.67 -0.47 7.48
CA ALA A 349 11.96 0.55 6.48
C ALA A 349 10.86 0.56 5.39
N PRO A 350 10.09 1.65 5.18
CA PRO A 350 9.18 1.74 4.04
C PRO A 350 9.96 1.73 2.73
N VAL A 351 9.52 0.94 1.77
CA VAL A 351 10.06 0.88 0.41
C VAL A 351 9.14 1.59 -0.57
N ALA A 352 7.82 1.50 -0.39
CA ALA A 352 6.86 2.24 -1.20
C ALA A 352 5.60 2.60 -0.40
N PHE A 353 5.00 3.75 -0.74
CA PHE A 353 3.65 4.16 -0.33
C PHE A 353 2.78 4.32 -1.59
N HIS A 354 1.48 4.07 -1.48
CA HIS A 354 0.54 4.08 -2.61
C HIS A 354 -0.71 4.93 -2.31
N HIS A 355 -1.59 5.11 -3.30
CA HIS A 355 -2.77 5.97 -3.27
C HIS A 355 -2.43 7.44 -2.98
N LEU A 356 -1.30 7.91 -3.51
CA LEU A 356 -0.82 9.27 -3.31
C LEU A 356 -1.35 10.20 -4.40
N THR A 357 -1.75 11.39 -4.00
CA THR A 357 -1.91 12.52 -4.91
C THR A 357 -0.55 13.01 -5.43
N PRO A 358 -0.49 13.72 -6.57
CA PRO A 358 0.76 14.33 -7.04
C PRO A 358 1.41 15.26 -6.00
N GLU A 359 0.61 15.96 -5.20
CA GLU A 359 1.08 16.82 -4.11
C GLU A 359 1.75 16.01 -2.99
N GLU A 360 1.20 14.85 -2.62
CA GLU A 360 1.77 13.97 -1.61
C GLU A 360 3.06 13.29 -2.10
N VAL A 361 3.13 12.90 -3.38
CA VAL A 361 4.38 12.42 -4.01
C VAL A 361 5.47 13.50 -3.89
N ARG A 362 5.13 14.77 -4.16
CA ARG A 362 6.06 15.89 -4.04
C ARG A 362 6.49 16.12 -2.59
N GLU A 363 5.56 16.08 -1.64
CA GLU A 363 5.87 16.23 -0.22
C GLU A 363 6.83 15.14 0.28
N LEU A 364 6.58 13.87 -0.09
CA LEU A 364 7.46 12.75 0.22
C LEU A 364 8.85 12.92 -0.41
N ALA A 365 8.91 13.38 -1.66
CA ALA A 365 10.18 13.66 -2.34
C ALA A 365 11.01 14.71 -1.63
N GLU A 366 10.38 15.82 -1.23
CA GLU A 366 11.04 16.89 -0.49
C GLU A 366 11.45 16.45 0.91
N PHE A 367 10.61 15.68 1.60
CA PHE A 367 10.92 15.09 2.89
C PHE A 367 12.16 14.19 2.81
N GLU A 368 12.21 13.25 1.85
CA GLU A 368 13.35 12.35 1.67
C GLU A 368 14.63 13.12 1.31
N GLN A 369 14.52 14.17 0.48
CA GLN A 369 15.66 15.04 0.15
C GLN A 369 16.21 15.74 1.39
N ARG A 370 15.35 16.34 2.23
CA ARG A 370 15.77 16.95 3.51
C ARG A 370 16.37 15.92 4.45
N TRP A 371 15.76 14.74 4.54
CA TRP A 371 16.23 13.64 5.38
C TRP A 371 17.66 13.23 5.03
N ARG A 372 17.95 13.04 3.74
CA ARG A 372 19.30 12.71 3.24
C ARG A 372 20.28 13.87 3.38
N ALA A 373 19.86 15.11 3.14
CA ALA A 373 20.71 16.28 3.30
C ALA A 373 21.18 16.48 4.76
N ALA A 374 20.40 15.99 5.73
CA ALA A 374 20.78 15.94 7.14
C ALA A 374 21.77 14.81 7.49
N GLY A 375 22.23 14.02 6.51
CA GLY A 375 23.19 12.94 6.69
C GLY A 375 22.56 11.58 7.06
N ASN A 376 21.23 11.46 7.02
CA ASN A 376 20.56 10.19 7.30
C ASN A 376 20.57 9.28 6.08
N SER A 377 21.02 8.03 6.27
CA SER A 377 21.16 7.07 5.17
C SER A 377 19.99 6.08 5.03
N ARG A 378 19.07 6.04 6.01
CA ARG A 378 17.96 5.09 6.07
C ARG A 378 16.74 5.80 6.62
N LEU A 379 15.57 5.46 6.10
CA LEU A 379 14.29 5.99 6.57
C LEU A 379 13.47 4.84 7.17
N LEU A 380 12.99 5.00 8.41
CA LEU A 380 12.10 4.05 9.08
C LEU A 380 10.67 4.58 9.14
N TYR A 381 9.72 3.70 9.42
CA TYR A 381 8.33 4.11 9.70
C TYR A 381 8.25 5.06 10.90
N ALA A 382 9.05 4.84 11.95
CA ALA A 382 9.18 5.79 13.05
C ALA A 382 9.57 7.20 12.58
N ASP A 383 10.50 7.31 11.63
CA ASP A 383 10.98 8.59 11.11
C ASP A 383 9.89 9.29 10.28
N VAL A 384 9.18 8.54 9.43
CA VAL A 384 8.04 9.04 8.66
C VAL A 384 6.96 9.56 9.61
N PHE A 385 6.58 8.77 10.63
CA PHE A 385 5.57 9.21 11.58
C PHE A 385 6.01 10.49 12.31
N GLN A 386 7.19 10.49 12.91
CA GLN A 386 7.65 11.60 13.75
C GLN A 386 7.86 12.90 12.96
N ASN A 387 8.36 12.80 11.72
CA ASN A 387 8.83 13.97 10.96
C ASN A 387 7.91 14.40 9.81
N LEU A 388 6.96 13.56 9.39
CA LEU A 388 6.02 13.88 8.31
C LEU A 388 4.56 13.90 8.78
N VAL A 389 4.15 12.95 9.63
CA VAL A 389 2.73 12.72 9.96
C VAL A 389 2.32 13.40 11.26
N LYS A 390 3.09 13.19 12.34
CA LYS A 390 2.78 13.64 13.72
C LYS A 390 2.41 15.11 13.81
N GLY A 391 3.19 15.98 13.17
CA GLY A 391 2.97 17.43 13.20
C GLY A 391 1.65 17.89 12.56
N LYS A 392 1.01 17.05 11.74
CA LYS A 392 -0.27 17.35 11.08
C LYS A 392 -1.48 16.97 11.94
N MET A 393 -1.29 16.23 13.04
CA MET A 393 -2.35 15.75 13.92
C MET A 393 -2.58 16.72 15.10
N SER A 394 -3.15 17.88 14.80
CA SER A 394 -3.42 18.91 15.79
C SER A 394 -4.79 19.54 15.61
N GLY A 395 -5.49 19.76 16.73
CA GLY A 395 -6.77 20.48 16.73
C GLY A 395 -7.90 19.68 16.12
N ILE A 396 -8.90 20.41 15.62
CA ILE A 396 -10.09 19.88 14.94
C ILE A 396 -9.98 20.23 13.45
N ARG A 397 -10.31 19.29 12.58
CA ARG A 397 -10.33 19.48 11.12
C ARG A 397 -11.68 19.05 10.56
N GLN A 398 -12.30 19.95 9.81
CA GLN A 398 -13.53 19.71 9.06
C GLN A 398 -13.23 19.01 7.73
N ASP A 399 -14.23 18.33 7.19
CA ASP A 399 -14.18 17.54 5.95
C ASP A 399 -12.99 16.60 5.91
N TRP A 400 -12.79 15.90 7.02
CA TRP A 400 -11.63 15.06 7.26
C TRP A 400 -11.98 13.84 8.11
N ASP A 401 -11.52 12.68 7.67
CA ASP A 401 -11.73 11.38 8.32
C ASP A 401 -10.39 10.78 8.76
N SER A 402 -10.11 10.82 10.06
CA SER A 402 -8.90 10.26 10.70
C SER A 402 -9.03 8.78 11.07
N HIS A 403 -10.11 8.13 10.67
CA HIS A 403 -10.34 6.71 10.87
C HIS A 403 -9.89 5.92 9.62
N GLY A 404 -10.20 6.44 8.44
CA GLY A 404 -9.79 5.93 7.12
C GLY A 404 -10.81 4.95 6.49
N GLU A 405 -10.55 4.51 5.25
CA GLU A 405 -11.46 3.63 4.49
C GLU A 405 -11.75 2.29 5.18
N ALA A 406 -10.78 1.76 5.94
CA ALA A 406 -10.88 0.53 6.72
C ALA A 406 -11.54 0.72 8.10
N GLY A 407 -12.40 1.75 8.24
CA GLY A 407 -13.12 1.96 9.47
C GLY A 407 -13.97 0.73 9.80
N PRO A 408 -13.80 0.09 10.97
CA PRO A 408 -14.54 -1.13 11.21
C PRO A 408 -16.01 -0.77 11.31
N GLU A 409 -16.83 -1.54 10.61
CA GLU A 409 -18.23 -1.75 10.97
C GLU A 409 -18.36 -2.12 12.46
N ASP A 410 -17.25 -2.52 13.11
CA ASP A 410 -17.07 -2.93 14.51
C ASP A 410 -16.42 -1.88 15.46
N ALA A 411 -16.04 -0.67 15.02
CA ALA A 411 -15.50 0.32 15.96
C ALA A 411 -16.60 0.74 16.94
N PRO A 412 -16.32 0.89 18.24
CA PRO A 412 -17.33 1.38 19.19
C PRO A 412 -17.87 2.72 18.71
N VAL A 413 -19.10 2.70 18.21
CA VAL A 413 -19.82 3.90 17.82
C VAL A 413 -20.58 4.38 19.04
N GLU A 414 -20.24 5.58 19.49
CA GLU A 414 -21.04 6.25 20.50
C GLU A 414 -21.96 7.25 19.81
N GLU A 415 -23.22 7.28 20.23
CA GLU A 415 -24.12 8.37 19.84
C GLU A 415 -23.58 9.68 20.42
N ALA A 416 -23.46 10.70 19.57
CA ALA A 416 -23.09 12.04 19.99
C ALA A 416 -23.94 13.04 19.23
N ILE A 417 -24.44 14.07 19.92
CA ILE A 417 -25.21 15.14 19.28
C ILE A 417 -24.32 16.21 18.66
N SER A 418 -23.01 16.20 18.94
CA SER A 418 -22.06 17.18 18.39
C SER A 418 -20.60 16.74 18.44
N MET A 419 -19.76 17.41 17.64
CA MET A 419 -18.30 17.28 17.71
C MET A 419 -17.72 17.62 19.10
N VAL A 420 -18.36 18.54 19.85
CA VAL A 420 -17.93 18.91 21.20
C VAL A 420 -18.14 17.76 22.17
N GLU A 421 -19.27 17.08 22.07
CA GLU A 421 -19.55 15.88 22.86
C GLU A 421 -18.62 14.74 22.48
N CYS A 422 -18.40 14.49 21.19
CA CYS A 422 -17.46 13.48 20.72
C CYS A 422 -16.03 13.70 21.26
N ARG A 423 -15.57 14.96 21.29
CA ARG A 423 -14.33 15.33 21.97
C ARG A 423 -14.35 15.00 23.46
N SER A 424 -15.45 15.30 24.15
CA SER A 424 -15.60 15.03 25.59
C SER A 424 -15.52 13.53 25.89
N LEU A 425 -16.11 12.69 25.04
CA LEU A 425 -16.03 11.23 25.13
C LEU A 425 -14.56 10.78 25.06
N CYS A 426 -13.82 11.23 24.03
CA CYS A 426 -12.39 10.93 23.91
C CYS A 426 -11.55 11.47 25.08
N VAL A 427 -11.82 12.68 25.56
CA VAL A 427 -11.07 13.23 26.70
C VAL A 427 -11.29 12.40 27.97
N SER A 428 -12.49 11.85 28.16
CA SER A 428 -12.85 11.06 29.32
C SER A 428 -12.22 9.66 29.34
N ASP A 429 -11.97 9.06 28.17
CA ASP A 429 -11.14 7.87 28.05
C ASP A 429 -9.64 8.24 28.09
N ALA A 430 -8.92 7.73 29.09
CA ALA A 430 -7.48 7.96 29.25
C ALA A 430 -6.63 7.40 28.10
N LYS A 431 -7.13 6.40 27.36
CA LYS A 431 -6.42 5.79 26.23
C LYS A 431 -6.66 6.52 24.92
N CYS A 432 -7.77 7.24 24.78
CA CYS A 432 -8.12 7.88 23.52
C CYS A 432 -7.12 9.00 23.15
N VAL A 433 -6.73 9.03 21.88
CA VAL A 433 -5.84 10.05 21.31
C VAL A 433 -6.46 10.79 20.13
N GLN A 434 -7.49 10.22 19.51
CA GLN A 434 -8.18 10.80 18.37
C GLN A 434 -9.68 10.52 18.40
N TYR A 435 -10.46 11.37 17.73
CA TYR A 435 -11.91 11.24 17.63
C TYR A 435 -12.42 11.77 16.29
N VAL A 436 -13.49 11.15 15.78
CA VAL A 436 -14.15 11.50 14.51
C VAL A 436 -15.64 11.62 14.74
N PHE A 437 -16.27 12.65 14.17
CA PHE A 437 -17.69 12.90 14.23
C PHE A 437 -18.28 13.02 12.83
N ALA A 438 -19.34 12.27 12.55
CA ALA A 438 -20.14 12.37 11.33
C ALA A 438 -21.56 11.85 11.60
N GLU A 439 -22.58 12.52 11.05
CA GLU A 439 -23.98 12.05 11.07
C GLU A 439 -24.52 11.63 12.46
N GLY A 440 -24.14 12.36 13.52
CA GLY A 440 -24.58 12.05 14.90
C GLY A 440 -23.88 10.85 15.54
N ARG A 441 -22.81 10.36 14.91
CA ARG A 441 -21.97 9.27 15.39
C ARG A 441 -20.59 9.79 15.77
N CYS A 442 -20.05 9.24 16.84
CA CYS A 442 -18.69 9.49 17.32
C CYS A 442 -17.88 8.19 17.29
N TRP A 443 -16.68 8.28 16.73
CA TRP A 443 -15.66 7.24 16.81
C TRP A 443 -14.47 7.77 17.59
N THR A 444 -13.91 6.96 18.48
CA THR A 444 -12.70 7.29 19.22
C THR A 444 -11.65 6.21 18.98
N SER A 445 -10.37 6.55 19.09
CA SER A 445 -9.29 5.57 18.95
C SER A 445 -8.14 5.85 19.90
N PRO A 446 -7.53 4.80 20.47
CA PRO A 446 -6.32 4.93 21.26
C PRO A 446 -5.06 5.09 20.39
N MET A 447 -5.15 4.80 19.09
CA MET A 447 -4.03 4.90 18.16
C MET A 447 -4.22 6.12 17.24
N PRO A 448 -3.16 6.92 17.05
CA PRO A 448 -3.24 8.10 16.20
C PRO A 448 -3.07 7.74 14.73
N LYS A 449 -3.96 8.29 13.91
CA LYS A 449 -3.95 8.20 12.45
C LYS A 449 -4.28 9.58 11.89
N LEU A 450 -3.57 10.00 10.85
CA LEU A 450 -3.84 11.30 10.25
C LEU A 450 -5.09 11.24 9.39
N GLY A 451 -5.30 10.18 8.60
CA GLY A 451 -6.44 10.04 7.72
C GLY A 451 -6.36 10.86 6.44
N SER A 452 -7.53 11.13 5.85
CA SER A 452 -7.67 11.76 4.54
C SER A 452 -8.91 12.68 4.45
N PRO A 453 -8.99 13.55 3.42
CA PRO A 453 -10.17 14.38 3.19
C PRO A 453 -11.44 13.54 2.98
N ARG A 454 -12.54 13.92 3.65
CA ARG A 454 -13.86 13.30 3.47
C ARG A 454 -14.97 14.25 3.90
N GLU A 455 -15.80 14.66 2.95
CA GLU A 455 -16.90 15.60 3.20
C GLU A 455 -17.87 15.06 4.25
N GLY A 456 -18.29 15.94 5.17
CA GLY A 456 -19.24 15.60 6.23
C GLY A 456 -18.63 14.91 7.46
N PHE A 457 -17.33 14.61 7.43
CA PHE A 457 -16.59 14.07 8.57
C PHE A 457 -15.79 15.18 9.25
N THR A 458 -15.74 15.17 10.57
CA THR A 458 -14.87 16.08 11.34
C THR A 458 -13.99 15.29 12.28
N SER A 459 -12.68 15.45 12.17
CA SER A 459 -11.70 14.73 12.98
C SER A 459 -11.03 15.65 14.00
N GLY A 460 -10.55 15.08 15.10
CA GLY A 460 -9.76 15.80 16.08
C GLY A 460 -8.76 14.91 16.80
N TRP A 461 -7.66 15.52 17.25
CA TRP A 461 -6.56 14.84 17.93
C TRP A 461 -6.23 15.51 19.26
N LEU A 462 -5.97 14.69 20.27
CA LEU A 462 -5.37 15.12 21.52
C LEU A 462 -3.85 15.10 21.35
N SER A 463 -3.30 16.16 20.74
CA SER A 463 -1.90 16.25 20.29
C SER A 463 -0.87 15.81 21.34
N ASP A 464 -1.08 16.17 22.61
CA ASP A 464 -0.18 15.78 23.70
C ASP A 464 -0.18 14.26 23.91
N ARG A 465 -1.34 13.61 23.79
CA ARG A 465 -1.46 12.15 23.89
C ARG A 465 -0.93 11.44 22.64
N VAL A 466 -1.12 12.01 21.46
CA VAL A 466 -0.48 11.52 20.21
C VAL A 466 1.03 11.51 20.37
N GLY A 467 1.61 12.58 20.91
CA GLY A 467 3.04 12.64 21.24
C GLY A 467 3.47 11.55 22.21
N ALA A 468 2.72 11.38 23.30
CA ALA A 468 3.00 10.36 24.31
C ALA A 468 2.97 8.92 23.74
N VAL A 469 2.02 8.58 22.86
CA VAL A 469 1.98 7.26 22.21
C VAL A 469 3.26 7.01 21.39
N ALA A 470 3.68 8.00 20.61
CA ALA A 470 4.89 7.89 19.80
C ALA A 470 6.17 7.78 20.65
N ASP A 471 6.19 8.40 21.83
CA ASP A 471 7.34 8.37 22.75
C ASP A 471 7.40 7.08 23.59
N LEU A 472 6.27 6.37 23.73
CA LEU A 472 6.23 5.02 24.33
C LEU A 472 6.85 3.96 23.42
N GLU A 473 6.91 4.24 22.12
CA GLU A 473 7.54 3.32 21.18
C GLU A 473 9.07 3.30 21.36
N ARG A 474 9.63 2.09 21.39
CA ARG A 474 11.05 1.90 21.62
C ARG A 474 11.86 2.50 20.47
N SER A 475 13.01 3.09 20.80
CA SER A 475 14.00 3.52 19.80
C SER A 475 14.45 2.32 18.95
N CYS A 476 14.43 2.46 17.64
CA CYS A 476 14.89 1.43 16.72
C CYS A 476 16.42 1.38 16.70
N ARG A 477 17.01 0.23 17.06
CA ARG A 477 18.47 0.04 17.02
C ARG A 477 19.00 -0.23 15.62
N ARG A 478 18.19 -0.91 14.79
CA ARG A 478 18.47 -1.27 13.39
C ARG A 478 17.15 -1.27 12.63
N ALA A 479 17.23 -1.10 11.31
CA ALA A 479 16.11 -1.36 10.42
C ALA A 479 15.82 -2.86 10.41
N SER A 480 14.55 -3.23 10.55
CA SER A 480 14.08 -4.59 10.35
C SER A 480 13.66 -4.80 8.89
N TRP A 481 13.94 -6.00 8.38
CA TRP A 481 13.55 -6.46 7.05
C TRP A 481 12.66 -7.70 7.13
N VAL A 482 11.85 -7.98 6.10
CA VAL A 482 10.98 -9.18 6.07
C VAL A 482 11.72 -10.51 6.04
N LEU A 483 13.05 -10.50 5.87
CA LEU A 483 13.91 -11.68 6.00
C LEU A 483 14.51 -11.87 7.39
N ASP A 484 14.35 -10.88 8.29
CA ASP A 484 14.92 -10.90 9.65
C ASP A 484 14.09 -11.70 10.65
#